data_AF-A0A8J5MS80-F1
#
_entry.id   AF-A0A8J5MS80-F1
#
_cell.length_a   1.000
_cell.length_b   1.000
_cell.length_c   1.000
_cell.angle_alpha   90.00
_cell.angle_beta   90.00
_cell.angle_gamma   90.00
#
_symmetry.space_group_name_H-M   'P 1'
#
loop_
_entity.id
_entity.type
_entity.pdbx_description
1 polymer ?
#
loop_
_entity_poly.entity_id
_entity_poly.type
_entity_poly.pdbx_seq_one_letter_code
_entity_poly.pdbx_strand_id
1 'polypeptide(L)'
;MSVMRPELIMKCIIPVVMAGIIAIYGLVVAVLIAGKLDEVPEYTLYQGFVHMGAGLSVGLSGLAAGFAIGIVGDAGVRGTAQQPRLYVGMILILIFAEVSLVFK
;
A
#
# COMPACT_ATOMS: atom_id res chain seq x y z
N MET A 1 12.10 10.42 -18.77
CA MET A 1 10.66 10.74 -18.68
C MET A 1 10.42 12.22 -18.46
N SER A 2 10.83 12.75 -17.31
CA SER A 2 10.68 14.17 -16.95
C SER A 2 11.23 15.15 -18.01
N VAL A 3 12.29 14.77 -18.73
CA VAL A 3 12.93 15.61 -19.76
C VAL A 3 12.15 15.68 -21.09
N MET A 4 11.35 14.66 -21.43
CA MET A 4 10.68 14.59 -22.76
C MET A 4 9.25 15.16 -22.73
N ARG A 5 8.53 15.01 -21.61
CA ARG A 5 7.15 15.50 -21.42
C ARG A 5 6.92 15.92 -19.97
N PRO A 6 7.35 17.13 -19.57
CA PRO A 6 7.28 17.59 -18.19
C PRO A 6 5.82 17.73 -17.67
N GLU A 7 4.87 17.96 -18.57
CA GLU A 7 3.43 18.05 -18.27
C GLU A 7 2.86 16.77 -17.64
N LEU A 8 3.47 15.61 -17.90
CA LEU A 8 3.00 14.32 -17.39
C LEU A 8 3.49 14.02 -15.97
N ILE A 9 4.47 14.78 -15.45
CA ILE A 9 5.07 14.55 -14.13
C ILE A 9 4.01 14.62 -13.02
N MET A 10 3.15 15.64 -13.05
CA MET A 10 2.11 15.82 -12.02
C MET A 10 1.09 14.68 -12.01
N LYS A 11 0.81 14.06 -13.16
CA LYS A 11 -0.08 12.89 -13.25
C LYS A 11 0.58 11.61 -12.76
N CYS A 12 1.91 11.52 -12.84
CA CYS A 12 2.70 10.36 -12.43
C CYS A 12 3.02 10.34 -10.92
N ILE A 13 2.57 11.35 -10.15
CA ILE A 13 2.68 11.35 -8.69
C ILE A 13 1.63 10.43 -8.03
N ILE A 14 0.51 10.14 -8.70
CA ILE A 14 -0.58 9.33 -8.15
C ILE A 14 -0.12 7.94 -7.64
N PRO A 15 0.67 7.15 -8.40
CA PRO A 15 1.17 5.85 -7.91
C PRO A 15 2.01 5.98 -6.63
N VAL A 16 2.77 7.07 -6.49
CA VAL A 16 3.58 7.34 -5.29
C VAL A 16 2.69 7.62 -4.09
N VAL A 17 1.62 8.40 -4.28
CA VAL A 17 0.64 8.69 -3.23
C VAL A 17 -0.09 7.41 -2.80
N MET A 18 -0.50 6.57 -3.75
CA MET A 18 -1.15 5.29 -3.45
C MET A 18 -0.24 4.37 -2.64
N ALA A 19 1.04 4.24 -3.02
CA ALA A 19 2.03 3.50 -2.22
C ALA A 19 2.20 4.07 -0.80
N GLY A 20 2.03 5.38 -0.62
CA GLY A 20 2.09 6.03 0.69
C GLY A 20 0.92 5.68 1.62
N ILE A 21 -0.28 5.44 1.08
CA ILE A 21 -1.48 5.11 1.88
C ILE A 21 -1.33 3.75 2.58
N ILE A 22 -0.66 2.79 1.94
CA ILE A 22 -0.33 1.48 2.53
C ILE A 22 0.42 1.61 3.85
N ALA A 23 1.38 2.54 3.93
CA ALA A 23 2.14 2.78 5.15
C ALA A 23 1.26 3.31 6.29
N ILE A 24 0.24 4.11 5.96
CA ILE A 24 -0.71 4.65 6.94
C ILE A 24 -1.58 3.52 7.51
N TYR A 25 -2.00 2.54 6.70
CA TYR A 25 -2.74 1.38 7.20
C TYR A 25 -1.92 0.56 8.22
N GLY A 26 -0.64 0.32 7.94
CA GLY A 26 0.25 -0.34 8.90
C GLY A 26 0.41 0.45 10.20
N LEU A 27 0.55 1.77 10.12
CA LEU A 27 0.65 2.64 11.29
C LEU A 27 -0.63 2.62 12.15
N VAL A 28 -1.80 2.71 11.52
CA VAL A 28 -3.10 2.67 12.23
C VAL A 28 -3.24 1.35 13.00
N VAL A 29 -2.88 0.22 12.39
CA VAL A 29 -2.92 -1.09 13.06
C VAL A 29 -1.96 -1.15 14.24
N ALA A 30 -0.74 -0.62 14.09
CA ALA A 30 0.22 -0.55 15.19
C ALA A 30 -0.30 0.28 16.37
N VAL A 31 -0.92 1.44 16.11
CA VAL A 31 -1.51 2.31 17.15
C VAL A 31 -2.69 1.62 17.85
N LEU A 32 -3.53 0.89 17.10
CA LEU A 32 -4.66 0.15 17.67
C LEU A 32 -4.21 -1.03 18.54
N ILE A 33 -3.11 -1.70 18.18
CA ILE A 33 -2.52 -2.76 19.02
C ILE A 33 -1.90 -2.13 20.27
N ALA A 34 -1.15 -1.04 20.13
CA ALA A 34 -0.52 -0.36 21.27
C ALA A 34 -1.54 0.15 22.30
N GLY A 35 -2.70 0.63 21.84
CA GLY A 35 -3.80 1.07 22.71
C GLY A 35 -4.57 -0.06 23.41
N LYS A 36 -4.31 -1.33 23.07
CA LYS A 36 -4.93 -2.52 23.67
C LYS A 36 -3.95 -3.35 24.52
N LEU A 37 -2.77 -2.80 24.80
CA LEU A 37 -1.81 -3.42 25.70
C LEU A 37 -2.19 -3.10 27.15
N ASP A 38 -2.80 -4.06 27.82
CA ASP A 38 -3.16 -3.98 29.24
C ASP A 38 -2.02 -4.46 30.16
N GLU A 39 -2.08 -4.13 31.45
CA GLU A 39 -1.12 -4.57 32.46
C GLU A 39 -1.26 -6.08 32.78
N VAL A 40 -0.16 -6.73 33.17
CA VAL A 40 -0.17 -8.14 33.61
C VAL A 40 -0.93 -8.23 34.93
N PRO A 41 -2.12 -8.88 35.02
CA PRO A 41 -2.39 -10.24 34.54
C PRO A 41 -3.51 -10.39 33.49
N GLU A 42 -4.11 -9.30 33.01
CA GLU A 42 -5.21 -9.36 32.02
C GLU A 42 -4.71 -9.69 30.61
N TYR A 43 -3.44 -9.40 30.31
CA TYR A 43 -2.83 -9.73 29.04
C TYR A 43 -2.55 -11.24 28.91
N THR A 44 -3.46 -11.96 28.26
CA THR A 44 -3.33 -13.40 28.04
C THR A 44 -2.34 -13.73 26.92
N LEU A 45 -1.67 -14.89 27.02
CA LEU A 45 -0.83 -15.42 25.93
C LEU A 45 -1.60 -15.54 24.60
N TYR A 46 -2.90 -15.81 24.66
CA TYR A 46 -3.78 -15.85 23.49
C TYR A 46 -3.87 -14.47 22.81
N GLN A 47 -4.11 -13.39 23.56
CA GLN A 47 -4.10 -12.03 23.02
C GLN A 47 -2.75 -11.66 22.42
N GLY A 48 -1.64 -12.09 23.03
CA GLY A 48 -0.30 -11.92 22.47
C GLY A 48 -0.13 -12.54 21.09
N PHE A 49 -0.56 -13.79 20.90
CA PHE A 49 -0.52 -14.43 19.58
C PHE A 49 -1.48 -13.80 18.58
N VAL A 50 -2.65 -13.33 19.02
CA VAL A 50 -3.59 -12.60 18.16
C VAL A 50 -3.01 -11.28 17.68
N HIS A 51 -2.36 -10.50 18.55
CA HIS A 51 -1.71 -9.24 18.17
C HIS A 51 -0.51 -9.46 17.24
N MET A 52 0.30 -10.49 17.50
CA MET A 52 1.39 -10.88 16.61
C MET A 52 0.87 -11.32 15.23
N GLY A 53 -0.20 -12.12 15.18
CA GLY A 53 -0.85 -12.55 13.95
C GLY A 53 -1.46 -11.39 13.17
N ALA A 54 -2.14 -10.46 13.85
CA ALA A 54 -2.68 -9.25 13.26
C ALA A 54 -1.57 -8.40 12.61
N GLY A 55 -0.48 -8.13 13.34
CA GLY A 55 0.66 -7.38 12.82
C GLY A 55 1.32 -8.04 11.61
N LEU A 56 1.56 -9.36 11.66
CA LEU A 56 2.16 -10.10 10.53
C LEU A 56 1.25 -10.14 9.30
N SER A 57 -0.06 -10.32 9.48
CA SER A 57 -1.01 -10.37 8.37
C SER A 57 -1.05 -9.07 7.58
N VAL A 58 -1.11 -7.92 8.28
CA VAL A 58 -1.15 -6.58 7.67
C VAL A 58 0.22 -6.18 7.11
N GLY A 59 1.31 -6.52 7.81
CA GLY A 59 2.67 -6.21 7.35
C GLY A 59 3.05 -6.94 6.06
N LEU A 60 2.77 -8.24 5.97
CA LEU A 60 3.10 -9.04 4.79
C LEU A 60 2.18 -8.74 3.61
N SER A 61 0.88 -8.49 3.84
CA SER A 61 -0.03 -8.07 2.77
C SER A 61 0.32 -6.68 2.25
N GLY A 62 0.66 -5.73 3.13
CA GLY A 62 1.12 -4.39 2.76
C GLY A 62 2.40 -4.40 1.94
N LEU A 63 3.36 -5.25 2.30
CA LEU A 63 4.61 -5.39 1.55
C LEU A 63 4.37 -5.97 0.14
N ALA A 64 3.51 -6.99 0.02
CA ALA A 64 3.15 -7.58 -1.27
C ALA A 64 2.41 -6.57 -2.18
N ALA A 65 1.44 -5.83 -1.62
CA ALA A 65 0.69 -4.80 -2.35
C ALA A 65 1.61 -3.65 -2.79
N GLY A 66 2.47 -3.15 -1.90
CA GLY A 66 3.44 -2.10 -2.22
C GLY A 66 4.44 -2.52 -3.31
N PHE A 67 4.87 -3.77 -3.30
CA PHE A 67 5.74 -4.32 -4.35
C PHE A 67 5.04 -4.37 -5.71
N ALA A 68 3.78 -4.82 -5.76
CA ALA A 68 2.98 -4.83 -6.97
C ALA A 68 2.76 -3.42 -7.53
N ILE A 69 2.44 -2.45 -6.67
CA ILE A 69 2.29 -1.03 -7.04
C ILE A 69 3.58 -0.45 -7.59
N GLY A 70 4.74 -0.79 -7.01
CA GLY A 70 6.04 -0.33 -7.50
C GLY A 70 6.33 -0.80 -8.94
N ILE A 71 6.08 -2.08 -9.23
CA ILE A 71 6.29 -2.65 -10.57
C ILE A 71 5.31 -2.07 -11.59
N VAL A 72 4.01 -2.03 -11.23
CA VAL A 72 2.97 -1.47 -12.09
C VAL A 72 3.18 0.02 -12.31
N GLY A 73 3.65 0.75 -11.30
CA GLY A 73 3.98 2.16 -11.37
C GLY A 73 5.10 2.45 -12.38
N ASP A 74 6.21 1.70 -12.33
CA ASP A 74 7.31 1.89 -13.30
C ASP A 74 6.85 1.60 -14.73
N ALA A 75 6.22 0.44 -14.95
CA ALA A 75 5.74 0.04 -16.28
C ALA A 75 4.63 0.97 -16.79
N GLY A 76 3.71 1.37 -15.92
CA GLY A 76 2.55 2.20 -16.23
C GLY A 76 2.93 3.64 -16.56
N VAL A 77 3.89 4.23 -15.82
CA VAL A 77 4.44 5.55 -16.16
C VAL A 77 5.15 5.50 -17.51
N ARG A 78 5.92 4.42 -17.77
CA ARG A 78 6.58 4.14 -19.06
C ARG A 78 5.61 4.05 -20.23
N GLY A 79 4.54 3.28 -20.10
CA GLY A 79 3.49 3.15 -21.12
C GLY A 79 2.70 4.44 -21.34
N THR A 80 2.38 5.16 -20.25
CA THR A 80 1.58 6.40 -20.33
C THR A 80 2.30 7.51 -21.10
N ALA A 81 3.63 7.59 -21.03
CA ALA A 81 4.34 8.60 -21.83
C ALA A 81 4.43 8.26 -23.30
N GLN A 82 4.30 6.99 -23.70
CA GLN A 82 4.15 6.65 -25.12
C GLN A 82 2.72 6.92 -25.59
N GLN A 83 1.73 6.50 -24.80
CA GLN A 83 0.31 6.68 -25.13
C GLN A 83 -0.50 7.14 -23.90
N PRO A 84 -0.92 8.42 -23.84
CA PRO A 84 -1.61 8.98 -22.67
C PRO A 84 -2.94 8.30 -22.31
N ARG A 85 -3.58 7.62 -23.26
CA ARG A 85 -4.83 6.87 -23.04
C ARG A 85 -4.67 5.66 -22.10
N LEU A 86 -3.45 5.16 -21.93
CA LEU A 86 -3.15 4.03 -21.01
C LEU A 86 -3.21 4.43 -19.53
N TYR A 87 -3.28 5.73 -19.22
CA TYR A 87 -3.32 6.25 -17.85
C TYR A 87 -4.47 5.67 -17.02
N VAL A 88 -5.67 5.57 -17.60
CA VAL A 88 -6.84 5.03 -16.91
C VAL A 88 -6.65 3.53 -16.61
N GLY A 89 -6.05 2.79 -17.54
CA GLY A 89 -5.72 1.38 -17.35
C GLY A 89 -4.71 1.15 -16.22
N MET A 90 -3.67 1.98 -16.14
CA MET A 90 -2.71 1.95 -15.03
C MET A 90 -3.41 2.19 -13.68
N ILE A 91 -4.29 3.19 -13.59
CA ILE A 91 -5.04 3.46 -12.35
C ILE A 91 -5.91 2.28 -11.94
N LEU A 92 -6.61 1.64 -12.89
CA LEU A 92 -7.44 0.46 -12.59
C LEU A 92 -6.60 -0.67 -12.00
N ILE A 93 -5.41 -0.95 -12.56
CA ILE A 93 -4.51 -1.99 -12.03
C ILE A 93 -4.03 -1.63 -10.62
N LEU A 94 -3.70 -0.36 -10.38
CA LEU A 94 -3.28 0.13 -9.06
C LEU A 94 -4.39 -0.04 -8.01
N ILE A 95 -5.65 0.21 -8.37
CA ILE A 95 -6.80 -0.01 -7.48
C ILE A 95 -6.93 -1.50 -7.13
N PHE A 96 -6.81 -2.41 -8.10
CA PHE A 96 -6.86 -3.85 -7.82
C PHE A 96 -5.70 -4.33 -6.93
N ALA A 97 -4.51 -3.72 -7.07
CA ALA A 97 -3.38 -4.02 -6.20
C ALA A 97 -3.62 -3.58 -4.75
N GLU A 98 -4.18 -2.38 -4.54
CA GLU A 98 -4.56 -1.87 -3.21
C GLU A 98 -5.64 -2.72 -2.55
N VAL A 99 -6.63 -3.19 -3.33
CA VAL A 99 -7.71 -4.05 -2.85
C VAL A 99 -7.19 -5.36 -2.24
N SER A 100 -6.04 -5.86 -2.70
CA SER A 100 -5.40 -7.05 -2.11
C SER A 100 -4.97 -6.86 -0.65
N LEU A 101 -4.81 -5.62 -0.19
CA LEU A 101 -4.51 -5.30 1.21
C LEU A 101 -5.78 -5.30 2.07
N VAL A 102 -6.90 -4.79 1.52
CA VAL A 102 -8.15 -4.57 2.27
C VAL A 102 -8.97 -5.85 2.45
N PHE A 103 -8.85 -6.84 1.56
CA PHE A 103 -9.67 -8.05 1.58
C PHE A 103 -9.23 -9.13 2.58
N LYS A 104 -8.32 -8.83 3.52
CA LYS A 104 -7.83 -9.78 4.53
C LYS A 104 -8.12 -9.30 5.95
#